data_AF-A0A849Q704-F1
#
_entry.id   AF-A0A849Q704-F1
#
_cell.length_a   1.000
_cell.length_b   1.000
_cell.length_c   1.000
_cell.angle_alpha   90.00
_cell.angle_beta   90.00
_cell.angle_gamma   90.00
#
_symmetry.space_group_name_H-M   'P 1'
#
loop_
_entity.id
_entity.type
_entity.pdbx_description
1 polymer ?
#
loop_
_entity_poly.entity_id
_entity_poly.type
_entity_poly.pdbx_seq_one_letter_code
_entity_poly.pdbx_strand_id
1 'polypeptide(L)'
;MRESLGHSPYSVWTVNPRYTSQTCHICGERGIRVQNATSKTKKKGGEHFYCEKCDSHFHADINAARNIIHVQSRSSVVPGRTA
;
A
#
# COMPACT_ATOMS: atom_id res chain seq x y z
N MET A 1 -15.45 -8.09 3.15
CA MET A 1 -14.44 -8.12 4.23
C MET A 1 -13.80 -9.49 4.32
N ARG A 2 -12.61 -9.60 4.93
CA ARG A 2 -11.84 -10.85 5.00
C ARG A 2 -12.47 -11.94 5.89
N GLU A 3 -13.51 -11.60 6.64
CA GLU A 3 -14.38 -12.58 7.32
C GLU A 3 -14.95 -13.61 6.34
N SER A 4 -15.21 -13.21 5.09
CA SER A 4 -15.61 -14.12 4.00
C SER A 4 -14.57 -15.19 3.64
N LEU A 5 -13.32 -14.99 4.07
CA LEU A 5 -12.21 -15.95 3.92
C LEU A 5 -11.95 -16.73 5.22
N GLY A 6 -12.83 -16.63 6.23
CA GLY A 6 -12.71 -17.32 7.51
C GLY A 6 -11.84 -16.61 8.57
N HIS A 7 -11.44 -15.36 8.32
CA HIS A 7 -10.67 -14.59 9.31
C HIS A 7 -11.57 -14.00 10.40
N SER A 8 -11.13 -14.09 11.66
CA SER A 8 -11.74 -13.37 12.78
C SER A 8 -11.45 -11.86 12.68
N PRO A 9 -12.36 -10.98 13.16
CA PRO A 9 -12.16 -9.54 13.17
C PRO A 9 -10.91 -9.07 13.93
N TYR A 10 -10.38 -9.90 14.85
CA TYR A 10 -9.20 -9.58 15.65
C TYR A 10 -7.94 -10.35 15.22
N SER A 11 -7.99 -11.07 14.09
CA SER A 11 -6.84 -11.82 13.59
C SER A 11 -5.88 -10.93 12.80
N VAL A 12 -4.59 -11.25 12.87
CA VAL A 12 -3.55 -10.63 12.04
C VAL A 12 -3.21 -11.57 10.89
N TRP A 13 -3.16 -11.04 9.67
CA TRP A 13 -2.76 -11.78 8.48
C TRP A 13 -1.68 -11.02 7.72
N THR A 14 -0.83 -11.77 7.04
CA THR A 14 0.19 -11.20 6.16
C THR A 14 -0.36 -11.04 4.75
N VAL A 15 0.21 -10.08 4.01
CA VAL A 15 -0.06 -9.88 2.58
C VAL A 15 1.26 -9.80 1.84
N ASN A 16 1.24 -10.00 0.52
CA ASN A 16 2.41 -9.69 -0.30
C ASN A 16 2.63 -8.17 -0.29
N PRO A 17 3.77 -7.66 0.21
CA PRO A 17 4.00 -6.23 0.36
C PRO A 17 4.40 -5.53 -0.94
N ARG A 18 4.53 -6.28 -2.05
CA ARG A 18 5.09 -5.75 -3.30
C ARG A 18 4.26 -4.56 -3.80
N TYR A 19 4.95 -3.45 -4.09
CA TYR A 19 4.41 -2.22 -4.65
C TYR A 19 3.35 -1.46 -3.82
N THR A 20 3.05 -1.86 -2.58
CA THR A 20 2.05 -1.17 -1.75
C THR A 20 2.40 0.30 -1.51
N SER A 21 3.69 0.63 -1.38
CA SER A 21 4.18 2.01 -1.20
C SER A 21 4.45 2.77 -2.51
N GLN A 22 4.32 2.10 -3.66
CA GLN A 22 4.63 2.65 -4.98
C GLN A 22 3.39 2.82 -5.87
N THR A 23 2.26 2.25 -5.46
CA THR A 23 1.01 2.26 -6.22
C THR A 23 0.07 3.31 -5.64
N CYS A 24 -0.66 4.05 -6.49
CA CYS A 24 -1.69 4.96 -6.05
C CYS A 24 -2.94 4.18 -5.62
N HIS A 25 -3.41 4.39 -4.40
CA HIS A 25 -4.62 3.72 -3.91
C HIS A 25 -5.92 4.18 -4.60
N ILE A 26 -5.89 5.28 -5.35
CA ILE A 26 -7.05 5.78 -6.09
C ILE A 26 -7.11 5.16 -7.49
N CYS A 27 -6.04 5.30 -8.27
CA CYS A 27 -6.05 4.97 -9.70
C CYS A 27 -5.25 3.71 -10.06
N GLY A 28 -4.49 3.12 -9.12
CA GLY A 28 -3.70 1.90 -9.36
C GLY A 28 -2.39 2.12 -10.12
N GLU A 29 -2.09 3.35 -10.58
CA GLU A 29 -0.83 3.64 -11.27
C GLU A 29 0.35 3.81 -10.31
N ARG A 30 1.57 3.68 -10.84
CA ARG A 30 2.77 3.97 -10.06
C ARG A 30 2.91 5.47 -9.79
N GLY A 31 3.35 5.80 -8.58
CA GLY A 31 3.73 7.15 -8.18
C GLY A 31 5.10 7.19 -7.53
N ILE A 32 5.43 8.34 -6.96
CA ILE A 32 6.74 8.60 -6.36
C ILE A 32 6.60 9.11 -4.93
N ARG A 33 7.58 8.80 -4.09
CA ARG A 33 7.71 9.45 -2.78
C ARG A 33 8.35 10.82 -2.96
N VAL A 34 7.83 11.81 -2.24
CA VAL A 34 8.18 13.22 -2.33
C VAL A 34 8.36 13.79 -0.92
N GLN A 35 9.02 14.94 -0.79
CA GLN A 35 9.37 15.48 0.53
C GLN A 35 8.15 15.93 1.33
N ASN A 36 7.23 16.65 0.68
CA ASN A 36 6.10 17.31 1.32
C ASN A 36 4.86 17.25 0.41
N ALA A 37 3.71 17.69 0.92
CA ALA A 37 2.42 17.56 0.23
C ALA A 37 2.30 18.35 -1.09
N THR A 38 3.20 19.29 -1.38
CA THR A 38 3.18 20.09 -2.63
C THR A 38 4.29 19.73 -3.61
N SER A 39 5.28 18.96 -3.17
CA SER A 39 6.39 18.55 -4.02
C SER A 39 5.96 17.50 -5.04
N LYS A 40 6.44 17.66 -6.27
CA LYS A 40 6.28 16.69 -7.37
C LYS A 40 7.61 16.03 -7.76
N THR A 41 8.66 16.24 -6.96
CA THR A 41 10.02 15.75 -7.24
C THR A 41 10.34 14.54 -6.38
N LYS A 42 10.86 13.48 -7.02
CA LYS A 42 11.17 12.22 -6.36
C LYS A 42 12.23 12.42 -5.27
N LYS A 43 11.89 12.01 -4.04
CA LYS A 43 12.81 11.91 -2.91
C LYS A 43 12.75 10.49 -2.33
N LYS A 44 13.88 9.80 -2.33
CA LYS A 44 13.99 8.48 -1.68
C LYS A 44 13.70 8.65 -0.19
N GLY A 45 12.75 7.89 0.34
CA GLY A 45 12.33 8.00 1.74
C GLY A 45 11.51 9.25 2.07
N GLY A 46 10.95 9.96 1.08
CA GLY A 46 10.03 11.07 1.35
C GLY A 46 8.78 10.64 2.13
N GLU A 47 8.23 11.51 2.97
CA GLU A 47 7.06 11.20 3.83
C GLU A 47 5.74 11.21 3.05
N HIS A 48 5.75 11.84 1.87
CA HIS A 48 4.56 12.02 1.05
C HIS A 48 4.66 11.17 -0.23
N PHE A 49 3.51 10.87 -0.81
CA PHE A 49 3.36 10.18 -2.09
C PHE A 49 2.62 11.08 -3.07
N TYR A 50 3.13 11.15 -4.29
CA TYR A 50 2.53 11.87 -5.40
C TYR A 50 2.24 10.90 -6.55
N CYS A 51 1.03 10.96 -7.10
CA CYS A 51 0.66 10.27 -8.32
C CYS A 51 0.44 11.28 -9.44
N GLU A 52 1.24 11.18 -10.50
CA GLU A 52 1.12 12.03 -11.68
C GLU A 52 -0.17 11.76 -12.46
N LYS A 53 -0.68 10.52 -12.45
CA LYS A 53 -1.85 10.16 -13.27
C LYS A 53 -3.15 10.83 -12.81
N CYS A 54 -3.35 10.96 -11.51
CA CYS A 54 -4.57 11.54 -10.93
C CYS A 54 -4.29 12.78 -10.07
N ASP A 55 -3.09 13.35 -10.20
CA ASP A 55 -2.60 14.55 -9.49
C ASP A 55 -2.85 14.54 -7.98
N SER A 56 -2.77 13.36 -7.36
CA SER A 56 -3.15 13.18 -5.97
C SER A 56 -1.94 13.16 -5.04
N HIS A 57 -2.08 13.78 -3.87
CA HIS A 57 -1.04 13.86 -2.83
C HIS A 57 -1.52 13.27 -1.51
N PHE A 58 -0.71 12.39 -0.91
CA PHE A 58 -1.02 11.74 0.37
C PHE A 58 0.22 11.62 1.24
N HIS A 59 0.03 11.36 2.54
CA HIS A 59 1.08 10.72 3.33
C HIS A 59 1.35 9.34 2.74
N ALA A 60 2.62 9.01 2.50
CA ALA A 60 2.99 7.79 1.78
C ALA A 60 2.55 6.53 2.51
N ASP A 61 2.58 6.54 3.84
CA ASP A 61 2.20 5.37 4.65
C ASP A 61 0.67 5.20 4.72
N ILE A 62 -0.11 6.29 4.63
CA ILE A 62 -1.58 6.21 4.48
C ILE A 62 -1.93 5.60 3.13
N ASN A 63 -1.26 6.02 2.06
CA ASN A 63 -1.42 5.42 0.73
C ASN A 63 -1.09 3.91 0.76
N ALA A 64 0.03 3.53 1.38
CA ALA A 64 0.43 2.14 1.51
C ALA A 64 -0.58 1.30 2.33
N ALA A 65 -1.07 1.83 3.45
CA ALA A 65 -2.08 1.17 4.27
C ALA A 65 -3.39 0.94 3.50
N ARG A 66 -3.85 1.94 2.73
CA ARG A 66 -5.03 1.79 1.86
C ARG A 66 -4.83 0.75 0.77
N ASN A 67 -3.61 0.65 0.20
CA ASN A 67 -3.30 -0.42 -0.75
C ASN A 67 -3.34 -1.81 -0.11
N ILE A 68 -2.79 -1.97 1.11
CA ILE A 68 -2.75 -3.26 1.83
C ILE A 68 -4.15 -3.87 2.00
N ILE A 69 -5.17 -3.04 2.26
CA ILE A 69 -6.58 -3.48 2.39
C ILE A 69 -7.04 -4.18 1.10
N HIS A 70 -6.63 -3.66 -0.06
CA HIS A 70 -7.05 -4.13 -1.38
C HIS A 70 -6.10 -5.16 -1.98
N VAL A 71 -4.99 -5.51 -1.32
CA VAL A 71 -4.15 -6.62 -1.77
C VAL A 71 -4.95 -7.91 -1.64
N GLN A 72 -5.55 -8.32 -2.76
CA GLN A 72 -6.13 -9.64 -2.92
C GLN A 72 -4.96 -10.61 -3.00
N SER A 73 -4.71 -11.33 -1.91
CA SER A 73 -3.90 -12.53 -1.98
C SER A 73 -4.64 -13.51 -2.88
N ARG A 74 -4.29 -13.57 -4.17
CA ARG A 74 -4.18 -14.88 -4.80
C ARG A 74 -3.22 -15.63 -3.90
N SER A 75 -3.76 -16.56 -3.10
CA SER A 75 -3.08 -17.24 -2.01
C SER A 75 -1.66 -17.62 -2.44
N SER A 76 -0.69 -16.76 -2.16
CA SER A 76 0.69 -17.18 -2.10
C SER A 76 0.82 -17.59 -0.66
N VAL A 77 0.56 -18.87 -0.42
CA VAL A 77 0.98 -19.57 0.78
C VAL A 77 2.42 -19.13 1.01
N VAL A 78 2.63 -18.23 1.97
CA VAL A 78 3.97 -17.94 2.46
C VAL A 78 4.07 -18.88 3.66
N PRO A 79 4.83 -19.97 3.58
CA PRO A 79 5.01 -20.87 4.72
C PRO A 79 5.49 -20.03 5.90
N GLY A 80 4.90 -20.31 7.06
CA GLY A 80 5.03 -19.50 8.26
C GLY A 80 6.47 -19.12 8.60
N ARG A 81 6.62 -17.92 9.16
CA ARG A 81 7.61 -17.71 10.21
C ARG A 81 6.99 -18.18 11.51
N THR A 82 7.08 -19.48 11.77
CA THR A 82 7.09 -20.02 13.13
C THR A 82 8.54 -20.13 13.56
N ALA A 83 8.92 -19.26 14.50
CA ALA A 83 10.03 -19.29 15.47
C ALA A 83 10.50 -17.86 15.71
#